data_AF-A0AAV5YY23-F1
#
_entry.id   AF-A0AAV5YY23-F1
#
_cell.length_a   1.000
_cell.length_b   1.000
_cell.length_c   1.000
_cell.angle_alpha   90.00
_cell.angle_beta   90.00
_cell.angle_gamma   90.00
#
_symmetry.space_group_name_H-M   'P 1'
#
loop_
_entity.id
_entity.type
_entity.pdbx_description
1 polymer ?
#
loop_
_entity_poly.entity_id
_entity_poly.type
_entity_poly.pdbx_seq_one_letter_code
_entity_poly.pdbx_strand_id
1 'polypeptide(L)'
;MFRKPPAPPADRVSQRRGPEARGDRSLVIPARVASSLSRTVREQLAYLTPDQQRAFLWRYRAQAKSPLVALAFLPLGWHYLYLRKRGVQVLFWLTLGGLAAWWVLDFFRIRGLVRDYNRRVAMHVMRALWG
;
A
#
# COMPACT_ATOMS: atom_id res chain seq x y z
N MET A 1 -4.78 -3.57 39.11
CA MET A 1 -3.46 -4.19 38.86
C MET A 1 -3.62 -5.18 37.70
N PHE A 2 -3.35 -4.76 36.47
CA PHE A 2 -3.63 -5.54 35.24
C PHE A 2 -2.46 -6.50 34.97
N ARG A 3 -2.64 -7.80 35.22
CA ARG A 3 -1.61 -8.81 34.87
C ARG A 3 -1.62 -8.98 33.35
N LYS A 4 -0.48 -8.69 32.72
CA LYS A 4 -0.22 -8.98 31.31
C LYS A 4 -0.39 -10.50 31.09
N PRO A 5 -1.21 -10.95 30.12
CA PRO A 5 -1.34 -12.38 29.85
C PRO A 5 0.00 -12.99 29.42
N PRO A 6 0.29 -14.25 29.81
CA PRO A 6 1.56 -14.91 29.52
C PRO A 6 1.78 -15.01 28.01
N ALA A 7 3.03 -14.80 27.59
CA ALA A 7 3.42 -14.89 26.19
C ALA A 7 3.08 -16.29 25.64
N PRO A 8 2.45 -16.38 24.46
CA PRO A 8 2.17 -17.68 23.86
C PRO A 8 3.48 -18.41 23.55
N PRO A 9 3.54 -19.73 23.79
CA PRO A 9 4.77 -20.50 23.62
C PRO A 9 5.22 -20.52 22.15
N ALA A 10 6.53 -20.42 21.95
CA ALA A 10 7.20 -20.23 20.65
C ALA A 10 7.02 -21.41 19.67
N ASP A 11 6.49 -22.52 20.15
CA ASP A 11 6.21 -23.75 19.41
C ASP A 11 4.95 -23.65 18.53
N ARG A 12 3.96 -22.83 18.91
CA ARG A 12 2.70 -22.67 18.15
C ARG A 12 2.86 -21.94 16.82
N VAL A 13 3.92 -21.13 16.67
CA VAL A 13 4.19 -20.39 15.42
C VAL A 13 4.80 -21.30 14.36
N SER A 14 5.50 -22.35 14.78
CA SER A 14 6.21 -23.27 13.90
C SER A 14 5.36 -24.47 13.45
N GLN A 15 4.36 -24.88 14.24
CA GLN A 15 3.49 -26.03 13.91
C GLN A 15 2.30 -25.72 12.99
N ARG A 16 1.98 -24.45 12.70
CA ARG A 16 0.97 -24.09 11.66
C ARG A 16 1.53 -24.11 10.23
N ARG A 17 2.56 -24.92 9.96
CA ARG A 17 3.02 -25.26 8.60
C ARG A 17 2.66 -26.71 8.30
N GLY A 18 1.38 -27.02 8.29
CA GLY A 18 0.88 -28.27 7.73
C GLY A 18 0.84 -28.22 6.19
N PRO A 19 0.96 -29.37 5.49
CA PRO A 19 0.93 -29.50 4.03
C PRO A 19 -0.44 -29.20 3.37
N GLU A 20 -1.38 -28.60 4.10
CA GLU A 20 -2.72 -28.20 3.62
C GLU A 20 -2.68 -26.99 2.66
N ALA A 21 -1.53 -26.35 2.48
CA ALA A 21 -1.31 -25.23 1.56
C ALA A 21 -1.33 -25.62 0.06
N ARG A 22 -1.98 -26.73 -0.29
CA ARG A 22 -2.13 -27.22 -1.67
C ARG A 22 -3.54 -26.99 -2.24
N GLY A 23 -4.46 -26.45 -1.43
CA GLY A 23 -5.81 -26.10 -1.85
C GLY A 23 -5.87 -24.72 -2.49
N ASP A 24 -6.03 -24.70 -3.81
CA ASP A 24 -6.43 -23.57 -4.63
C ASP A 24 -5.37 -22.48 -4.90
N ARG A 25 -4.61 -22.69 -5.98
CA ARG A 25 -3.63 -21.74 -6.56
C ARG A 25 -4.31 -20.53 -7.22
N SER A 26 -5.58 -20.26 -6.94
CA SER A 26 -6.28 -19.10 -7.45
C SER A 26 -5.87 -17.87 -6.64
N LEU A 27 -5.24 -16.90 -7.30
CA LEU A 27 -5.04 -15.59 -6.71
C LEU A 27 -6.43 -14.99 -6.47
N VAL A 28 -6.89 -14.99 -5.21
CA VAL A 28 -8.16 -14.34 -4.80
C VAL A 28 -8.09 -12.82 -5.08
N ILE A 29 -6.89 -12.30 -5.28
CA ILE A 29 -6.62 -10.90 -5.61
C ILE A 29 -7.05 -10.57 -7.04
N PRO A 30 -7.88 -9.52 -7.23
CA PRO A 30 -8.24 -9.05 -8.57
C PRO A 30 -7.00 -8.67 -9.39
N ALA A 31 -6.98 -9.05 -10.66
CA ALA A 31 -5.85 -8.82 -11.58
C ALA A 31 -5.39 -7.34 -11.62
N ARG A 32 -6.32 -6.39 -11.46
CA ARG A 32 -6.04 -4.94 -11.39
C ARG A 32 -5.19 -4.55 -10.18
N VAL A 33 -5.41 -5.21 -9.05
CA VAL A 33 -4.61 -5.01 -7.84
C VAL A 33 -3.26 -5.69 -8.04
N ALA A 34 -3.23 -6.94 -8.49
CA ALA A 34 -2.01 -7.70 -8.74
C ALA A 34 -1.03 -6.98 -9.69
N SER A 35 -1.54 -6.32 -10.74
CA SER A 35 -0.71 -5.56 -11.69
C SER A 35 -0.13 -4.27 -11.11
N SER A 36 -0.76 -3.70 -10.09
CA SER A 36 -0.23 -2.55 -9.34
C SER A 36 0.90 -2.93 -8.36
N LEU A 37 0.99 -4.21 -7.99
CA LEU A 37 1.98 -4.74 -7.07
C LEU A 37 3.31 -5.05 -7.77
N SER A 38 4.42 -4.90 -7.04
CA SER A 38 5.73 -5.33 -7.50
C SER A 38 5.77 -6.84 -7.76
N ARG A 39 6.68 -7.31 -8.62
CA ARG A 39 6.88 -8.76 -8.89
C ARG A 39 7.17 -9.53 -7.61
N THR A 40 8.08 -9.02 -6.79
CA THR A 40 8.43 -9.59 -5.48
C THR A 40 7.22 -9.72 -4.56
N VAL A 41 6.35 -8.71 -4.51
CA VAL A 41 5.15 -8.75 -3.65
C VAL A 41 4.16 -9.80 -4.14
N ARG A 42 3.97 -9.92 -5.46
CA ARG A 42 3.13 -10.96 -6.05
C ARG A 42 3.65 -12.36 -5.79
N GLU A 43 4.96 -12.56 -5.94
CA GLU A 43 5.62 -13.84 -5.66
C GLU A 43 5.45 -14.22 -4.19
N GLN A 44 5.68 -13.30 -3.26
CA GLN A 44 5.48 -13.56 -1.83
C GLN A 44 4.02 -13.85 -1.48
N LEU A 45 3.07 -13.15 -2.11
CA LEU A 45 1.65 -13.43 -1.92
C LEU A 45 1.22 -14.82 -2.38
N ALA A 46 1.87 -15.36 -3.42
CA ALA A 46 1.58 -16.71 -3.91
C ALA A 46 1.91 -17.80 -2.87
N TYR A 47 2.77 -17.50 -1.89
CA TYR A 47 3.07 -18.39 -0.78
C TYR A 47 2.13 -18.22 0.43
N LEU A 48 1.25 -17.20 0.44
CA LEU A 48 0.32 -16.93 1.55
C LEU A 48 -0.99 -17.71 1.40
N THR A 49 -1.58 -18.12 2.53
CA THR A 49 -2.90 -18.75 2.55
C THR A 49 -4.00 -17.80 2.02
N PRO A 50 -5.12 -18.32 1.49
CA PRO A 50 -6.22 -17.50 0.97
C PRO A 50 -6.73 -16.44 1.97
N ASP A 51 -6.76 -16.78 3.27
CA ASP A 51 -7.19 -15.85 4.32
C ASP A 51 -6.18 -14.72 4.57
N GLN A 52 -4.88 -15.01 4.48
CA GLN A 52 -3.83 -13.99 4.57
C GLN A 52 -3.85 -13.06 3.34
N GLN A 53 -4.15 -13.58 2.15
CA GLN A 53 -4.35 -12.76 0.95
C GLN A 53 -5.55 -11.81 1.10
N ARG A 54 -6.65 -12.27 1.70
CA ARG A 54 -7.82 -11.42 2.01
C ARG A 54 -7.49 -10.33 3.02
N ALA A 55 -6.75 -10.66 4.09
CA ALA A 55 -6.29 -9.70 5.08
C ALA A 55 -5.37 -8.64 4.45
N PHE A 56 -4.45 -9.05 3.57
CA PHE A 56 -3.62 -8.14 2.77
C PHE A 56 -4.48 -7.20 1.93
N LEU A 57 -5.44 -7.75 1.17
CA LEU A 57 -6.32 -6.97 0.32
C LEU A 57 -7.09 -5.90 1.08
N TRP A 58 -7.65 -6.25 2.23
CA TRP A 58 -8.40 -5.31 3.07
C TRP A 58 -7.49 -4.17 3.53
N ARG A 59 -6.31 -4.48 4.08
CA ARG A 59 -5.35 -3.47 4.56
C ARG A 59 -4.80 -2.61 3.43
N TYR A 60 -4.45 -3.22 2.30
CA TYR A 60 -3.95 -2.52 1.12
C TYR A 60 -5.00 -1.57 0.57
N ARG A 61 -6.25 -2.02 0.37
CA ARG A 61 -7.33 -1.18 -0.14
C ARG A 61 -7.68 -0.03 0.81
N ALA A 62 -7.66 -0.26 2.11
CA ALA A 62 -7.92 0.79 3.10
C ALA A 62 -6.89 1.93 3.05
N GLN A 63 -5.64 1.63 2.66
CA GLN A 63 -4.56 2.61 2.62
C GLN A 63 -4.19 3.10 1.21
N ALA A 64 -4.58 2.36 0.16
CA ALA A 64 -4.30 2.72 -1.21
C ALA A 64 -4.96 4.05 -1.58
N LYS A 65 -4.23 4.86 -2.33
CA LYS A 65 -4.69 6.17 -2.80
C LYS A 65 -5.05 6.10 -4.28
N SER A 66 -6.06 6.87 -4.66
CA SER A 66 -6.51 6.94 -6.05
C SER A 66 -5.87 8.12 -6.76
N PRO A 67 -5.35 7.94 -7.99
CA PRO A 67 -4.79 9.04 -8.76
C PRO A 67 -5.87 10.03 -9.21
N LEU A 68 -7.11 9.57 -9.41
CA LEU A 68 -8.24 10.43 -9.72
C LEU A 68 -8.57 11.37 -8.57
N VAL A 69 -8.57 10.86 -7.33
CA VAL A 69 -8.80 11.69 -6.14
C VAL A 69 -7.68 12.71 -5.96
N ALA A 70 -6.42 12.27 -6.14
CA ALA A 70 -5.30 13.18 -6.10
C ALA A 70 -5.42 14.27 -7.18
N LEU A 71 -5.89 13.93 -8.38
CA LEU A 71 -6.11 14.87 -9.48
C LEU A 71 -7.26 15.85 -9.21
N ALA A 72 -8.33 15.40 -8.55
CA ALA A 72 -9.44 16.28 -8.14
C ALA A 72 -8.97 17.36 -7.12
N PHE A 73 -7.96 17.05 -6.30
CA PHE A 73 -7.34 18.01 -5.39
C PHE A 73 -6.23 18.86 -6.01
N LEU A 74 -5.88 18.62 -7.28
CA LEU A 74 -4.85 19.38 -8.01
C LEU A 74 -5.15 20.89 -8.09
N PRO A 75 -6.35 21.35 -8.53
CA PRO A 75 -6.65 22.79 -8.59
C PRO A 75 -6.70 23.46 -7.21
N LEU A 76 -6.97 22.69 -6.15
CA LEU A 76 -6.96 23.19 -4.77
C LEU A 76 -5.53 23.29 -4.19
N GLY A 77 -4.52 22.74 -4.87
CA GLY A 77 -3.14 22.67 -4.35
C GLY A 77 -2.97 21.76 -3.13
N TRP A 78 -3.94 20.87 -2.86
CA TRP A 78 -3.96 19.98 -1.69
C TRP A 78 -3.58 18.53 -2.04
N HIS A 79 -3.26 18.26 -3.30
CA HIS A 79 -2.90 16.92 -3.80
C HIS A 79 -1.65 16.33 -3.13
N TYR A 80 -0.66 17.15 -2.76
CA TYR A 80 0.51 16.68 -2.01
C TYR A 80 0.19 16.28 -0.57
N LEU A 81 -0.79 16.95 0.06
CA LEU A 81 -1.24 16.62 1.40
C LEU A 81 -1.93 15.26 1.41
N TYR A 82 -2.77 14.99 0.41
CA TYR A 82 -3.41 13.69 0.19
C TYR A 82 -2.38 12.55 0.02
N LEU A 83 -1.27 12.83 -0.67
CA LEU A 83 -0.15 11.89 -0.87
C LEU A 83 0.84 11.84 0.31
N ARG A 84 0.55 12.55 1.42
CA ARG A 84 1.41 12.69 2.61
C ARG A 84 2.81 13.20 2.30
N LYS A 85 2.98 14.00 1.24
CA LYS A 85 4.26 14.59 0.80
C LYS A 85 4.43 16.01 1.30
N ARG A 86 4.60 16.18 2.62
CA ARG A 86 4.73 17.50 3.27
C ARG A 86 5.92 18.33 2.76
N GLY A 87 7.06 17.70 2.49
CA GLY A 87 8.23 18.43 1.97
C GLY A 87 8.00 19.04 0.58
N VAL A 88 7.31 18.32 -0.31
CA VAL A 88 6.99 18.83 -1.65
C VAL A 88 5.92 19.91 -1.58
N GLN A 89 4.98 19.81 -0.64
CA GLN A 89 4.03 20.90 -0.36
C GLN A 89 4.79 22.18 -0.01
N VAL A 90 5.74 22.15 0.93
CA VAL A 90 6.53 23.35 1.29
C VAL A 90 7.28 23.92 0.09
N LEU A 91 7.88 23.08 -0.75
CA LEU A 91 8.55 23.52 -1.99
C LEU A 91 7.57 24.17 -2.99
N PHE A 92 6.37 23.62 -3.13
CA PHE A 92 5.32 24.18 -3.96
C PHE A 92 4.92 25.59 -3.49
N TRP A 93 4.79 25.80 -2.18
CA TRP A 93 4.55 27.13 -1.59
C TRP A 93 5.74 28.07 -1.72
N LEU A 94 6.97 27.58 -1.54
CA LEU A 94 8.20 28.38 -1.67
C LEU A 94 8.41 28.86 -3.12
N THR A 95 7.99 28.06 -4.08
CA THR A 95 8.01 28.42 -5.52
C THR A 95 6.78 29.23 -5.93
N LEU A 96 5.98 29.75 -4.97
CA LEU A 96 4.73 30.50 -5.18
C LEU A 96 3.71 29.78 -6.08
N GLY A 97 3.73 28.45 -6.13
CA GLY A 97 2.91 27.68 -7.07
C GLY A 97 3.20 28.04 -8.53
N GLY A 98 4.43 28.46 -8.83
CA GLY A 98 4.94 29.09 -10.05
C GLY A 98 4.05 28.97 -11.29
N LEU A 99 3.23 30.01 -11.51
CA LEU A 99 2.63 30.43 -12.79
C LEU A 99 2.09 29.28 -13.67
N ALA A 100 1.21 28.44 -13.14
CA ALA A 100 0.55 27.33 -13.85
C ALA A 100 1.45 26.18 -14.36
N ALA A 101 2.77 26.37 -14.48
CA ALA A 101 3.73 25.35 -14.88
C ALA A 101 3.71 24.14 -13.93
N TRP A 102 3.56 24.38 -12.63
CA TRP A 102 3.40 23.32 -11.64
C TRP A 102 2.17 22.45 -11.89
N TRP A 103 1.04 23.03 -12.29
CA TRP A 103 -0.19 22.27 -12.52
C TRP A 103 -0.04 21.32 -13.71
N VAL A 104 0.60 21.78 -14.79
CA VAL A 104 0.89 20.95 -15.96
C VAL A 104 1.85 19.82 -15.59
N LEU A 105 2.95 20.15 -14.91
CA LEU A 105 3.92 19.16 -14.47
C LEU A 105 3.30 18.12 -13.53
N ASP A 106 2.47 18.58 -12.59
CA ASP A 106 1.82 17.74 -11.60
C ASP A 106 0.75 16.85 -12.20
N PHE A 107 0.05 17.28 -13.24
CA PHE A 107 -0.90 16.44 -13.97
C PHE A 107 -0.25 15.13 -14.46
N PHE A 108 0.95 15.20 -15.04
CA PHE A 108 1.69 14.01 -15.46
C PHE A 108 2.34 13.29 -14.28
N ARG A 109 2.89 14.04 -13.32
CA ARG A 109 3.65 13.49 -12.19
C ARG A 109 2.77 12.76 -11.18
N ILE A 110 1.51 13.16 -10.99
CA ILE A 110 0.61 12.63 -9.95
C ILE A 110 0.36 11.13 -10.11
N ARG A 111 0.31 10.65 -11.36
CA ARG A 111 0.15 9.22 -11.66
C ARG A 111 1.33 8.40 -11.12
N GLY A 112 2.55 8.90 -11.30
CA GLY A 112 3.76 8.29 -10.75
C GLY A 112 3.80 8.36 -9.22
N LEU A 113 3.49 9.53 -8.66
CA LEU A 113 3.45 9.77 -7.21
C LEU A 113 2.51 8.82 -6.48
N VAL A 114 1.30 8.62 -7.01
CA VAL A 114 0.29 7.71 -6.46
C VAL A 114 0.75 6.27 -6.59
N ARG A 115 1.30 5.88 -7.75
CA ARG A 115 1.86 4.53 -7.96
C ARG A 115 2.96 4.22 -6.95
N ASP A 116 3.85 5.16 -6.70
CA ASP A 116 4.94 4.98 -5.74
C ASP A 116 4.43 4.95 -4.30
N TYR A 117 3.42 5.75 -3.97
CA TYR A 117 2.74 5.68 -2.67
C TYR A 117 2.11 4.30 -2.45
N ASN A 118 1.33 3.81 -3.42
CA ASN A 118 0.67 2.51 -3.34
C ASN A 118 1.68 1.37 -3.27
N ARG A 119 2.81 1.47 -3.98
CA ARG A 119 3.91 0.51 -3.87
C ARG A 119 4.49 0.45 -2.45
N ARG A 120 4.71 1.61 -1.80
CA ARG A 120 5.17 1.66 -0.40
C ARG A 120 4.16 1.06 0.57
N VAL A 121 2.87 1.34 0.38
CA VAL A 121 1.79 0.74 1.19
C VAL A 121 1.78 -0.78 1.03
N ALA A 122 1.86 -1.30 -0.20
CA ALA A 122 1.92 -2.74 -0.45
C ALA A 122 3.09 -3.41 0.28
N MET A 123 4.29 -2.82 0.19
CA MET A 123 5.47 -3.33 0.90
C MET A 123 5.30 -3.31 2.42
N HIS A 124 4.70 -2.24 2.96
CA HIS A 124 4.46 -2.11 4.39
C HIS A 124 3.45 -3.14 4.91
N VAL A 125 2.32 -3.29 4.22
CA VAL A 125 1.27 -4.26 4.58
C VAL A 125 1.81 -5.69 4.47
N MET A 126 2.60 -5.99 3.44
CA MET A 126 3.22 -7.31 3.27
C MET A 126 4.21 -7.62 4.39
N ARG A 127 5.08 -6.67 4.75
CA ARG A 127 6.00 -6.84 5.88
C ARG A 127 5.25 -7.08 7.19
N ALA A 128 4.15 -6.39 7.42
CA ALA A 128 3.31 -6.55 8.61
C ALA A 128 2.50 -7.85 8.66
N LEU A 129 2.51 -8.66 7.60
CA LEU A 129 1.91 -10.01 7.59
C LEU A 129 2.97 -11.10 7.79
N TRP A 130 4.25 -10.77 7.63
CA TRP A 130 5.37 -11.71 7.70
C TRP A 130 6.22 -11.57 8.95
N GLY A 131 6.24 -10.38 9.56
CA GLY A 131 6.84 -10.11 10.88
C GLY A 131 5.82 -10.29 11.98
#